data_AF-A0AAJ2NTV3-F1
#
_entry.id   AF-A0AAJ2NTV3-F1
#
_cell.length_a   1.000
_cell.length_b   1.000
_cell.length_c   1.000
_cell.angle_alpha   90.00
_cell.angle_beta   90.00
_cell.angle_gamma   90.00
#
_symmetry.space_group_name_H-M   'P 1'
#
loop_
_entity.id
_entity.type
_entity.pdbx_description
1 polymer ?
#
loop_
_entity_poly.entity_id
_entity_poly.type
_entity_poly.pdbx_seq_one_letter_code
_entity_poly.pdbx_strand_id
1 'polypeptide(L)' 'MENQLVHVLNKQIANWSVLYMKLHNYHWYVKGEQFFTLHVKFEEFYNEAGLHVDELAE' A
#
# COMPACT_ATOMS: atom_id res chain seq x y z
N MET A 1 16.27 26.57 -0.11
CA MET A 1 16.20 25.27 0.58
C MET A 1 15.05 24.51 -0.04
N GLU A 2 15.31 23.32 -0.55
CA GLU A 2 14.25 22.40 -0.94
C GLU A 2 13.36 22.16 0.29
N ASN A 3 12.04 22.23 0.13
CA ASN A 3 11.12 22.13 1.25
C ASN A 3 11.20 20.71 1.82
N GLN A 4 11.89 20.54 2.96
CA GLN A 4 12.13 19.24 3.58
C GLN A 4 10.82 18.47 3.83
N LEU A 5 9.72 19.18 4.13
CA LEU A 5 8.40 18.58 4.26
C LEU A 5 7.94 17.93 2.95
N VAL A 6 8.04 18.66 1.82
CA VAL A 6 7.68 18.16 0.49
C VAL A 6 8.52 16.95 0.12
N HIS A 7 9.82 16.96 0.43
CA HIS A 7 10.70 15.81 0.17
C HIS A 7 10.27 14.57 0.97
N VAL A 8 9.93 14.73 2.25
CA VAL A 8 9.47 13.62 3.10
C VAL A 8 8.12 13.10 2.62
N LEU A 9 7.16 13.98 2.29
CA LEU A 9 5.84 13.58 1.80
C LEU A 9 5.94 12.81 0.48
N ASN A 10 6.72 13.30 -0.49
CA ASN A 10 6.95 12.58 -1.75
C ASN A 10 7.54 11.18 -1.52
N LYS A 11 8.46 11.04 -0.55
CA LYS A 11 9.02 9.73 -0.18
C LYS A 11 7.96 8.82 0.44
N GLN A 12 7.07 9.34 1.27
CA GLN A 12 5.98 8.56 1.85
C GLN A 12 4.98 8.11 0.78
N ILE A 13 4.55 9.01 -0.12
CA ILE A 13 3.66 8.66 -1.24
C ILE A 13 4.28 7.53 -2.07
N ALA A 14 5.56 7.64 -2.43
CA ALA A 14 6.27 6.62 -3.20
C ALA A 14 6.31 5.26 -2.48
N ASN A 15 6.62 5.25 -1.17
CA ASN A 15 6.66 4.01 -0.38
C ASN A 15 5.28 3.36 -0.26
N TRP A 16 4.24 4.13 0.06
CA TRP A 16 2.87 3.64 0.18
C TRP A 16 2.33 3.12 -1.14
N SER A 17 2.63 3.80 -2.26
CA SER A 17 2.25 3.35 -3.60
C SER A 17 2.86 2.00 -3.97
N VAL A 18 4.15 1.79 -3.64
CA VAL A 18 4.82 0.51 -3.86
C VAL A 18 4.25 -0.58 -2.94
N LEU A 19 3.92 -0.25 -1.68
CA LEU A 19 3.31 -1.18 -0.74
C LEU A 19 1.91 -1.60 -1.20
N TYR A 20 1.08 -0.65 -1.61
CA TYR A 20 -0.25 -0.88 -2.19
C TYR A 20 -0.20 -1.90 -3.34
N MET A 21 0.74 -1.71 -4.27
CA MET A 21 0.92 -2.61 -5.42
C MET A 21 1.40 -4.00 -4.99
N LYS A 22 2.29 -4.10 -3.99
CA LYS A 22 2.74 -5.39 -3.46
C LYS A 22 1.60 -6.16 -2.79
N LEU A 23 0.76 -5.48 -2.01
CA LEU A 23 -0.39 -6.08 -1.35
C LEU A 23 -1.43 -6.57 -2.37
N HIS A 24 -1.68 -5.82 -3.45
CA HIS A 24 -2.47 -6.30 -4.59
C HIS A 24 -1.90 -7.57 -5.21
N ASN A 25 -0.58 -7.60 -5.44
CA ASN A 25 0.06 -8.80 -5.95
C ASN A 25 -0.09 -9.99 -5.00
N TYR A 26 0.06 -9.79 -3.69
CA TYR A 26 -0.16 -10.86 -2.72
C TYR A 26 -1.61 -11.35 -2.74
N HIS A 27 -2.59 -10.46 -2.81
CA HIS A 27 -4.00 -10.81 -2.93
C HIS A 27 -4.28 -11.71 -4.16
N TRP A 28 -3.70 -11.38 -5.33
CA TRP A 28 -3.92 -12.16 -6.55
C TRP A 28 -3.13 -13.46 -6.63
N TYR A 29 -1.91 -13.49 -6.07
CA TYR A 29 -1.01 -14.63 -6.26
C TYR A 29 -0.89 -15.56 -5.03
N VAL A 30 -1.52 -15.24 -3.89
CA VAL A 30 -1.55 -16.11 -2.72
C VAL A 30 -2.20 -17.46 -3.03
N LYS A 31 -1.63 -18.54 -2.50
CA LYS A 31 -2.06 -19.94 -2.65
C LYS A 31 -1.76 -20.72 -1.36
N GLY A 32 -2.32 -21.91 -1.24
CA GLY A 32 -2.06 -22.84 -0.12
C GLY A 32 -3.21 -22.91 0.88
N GLU A 33 -3.01 -23.65 1.97
CA GLU A 33 -4.06 -23.99 2.95
C GLU A 33 -4.70 -22.76 3.62
N GLN A 34 -3.95 -21.65 3.68
CA GLN A 34 -4.40 -20.38 4.30
C GLN A 34 -5.00 -19.40 3.27
N PHE A 35 -5.31 -19.84 2.04
CA PHE A 35 -5.76 -18.98 0.95
C PHE A 35 -6.91 -18.05 1.35
N PHE A 36 -8.02 -18.60 1.89
CA PHE A 36 -9.20 -17.79 2.19
C PHE A 36 -8.95 -16.71 3.24
N THR A 37 -8.14 -17.01 4.25
CA THR A 37 -7.77 -16.04 5.30
C THR A 37 -6.85 -14.96 4.75
N LEU A 38 -5.79 -15.36 4.04
CA LEU A 38 -4.78 -14.42 3.55
C LEU A 38 -5.27 -13.57 2.38
N HIS A 39 -6.07 -14.14 1.47
CA HIS A 39 -6.61 -13.41 0.32
C HIS A 39 -7.44 -12.19 0.74
N VAL A 40 -8.38 -12.38 1.68
CA VAL A 40 -9.19 -11.28 2.23
C VAL A 40 -8.34 -10.31 3.04
N LYS A 41 -7.33 -10.81 3.77
CA LYS A 41 -6.46 -9.94 4.57
C LYS A 41 -5.58 -9.03 3.72
N PHE A 42 -5.09 -9.51 2.58
CA PHE A 42 -4.34 -8.67 1.65
C PHE A 42 -5.22 -7.62 0.98
N GLU A 43 -6.50 -7.91 0.76
CA GLU A 43 -7.48 -6.91 0.30
C GLU A 43 -7.73 -5.80 1.33
N GLU A 44 -7.96 -6.18 2.58
CA GLU A 44 -8.06 -5.22 3.69
C GLU A 44 -6.84 -4.28 3.71
N PHE A 45 -5.63 -4.84 3.64
CA PHE A 45 -4.39 -4.07 3.70
C PHE A 45 -4.14 -3.19 2.47
N TYR A 46 -4.43 -3.67 1.25
CA TYR A 46 -4.23 -2.79 0.10
C TYR A 46 -5.26 -1.66 0.07
N ASN A 47 -6.47 -1.87 0.58
CA ASN A 47 -7.46 -0.80 0.67
C ASN A 47 -6.99 0.27 1.65
N GLU A 48 -6.48 -0.12 2.82
CA GLU A 48 -5.88 0.79 3.80
C GLU A 48 -4.67 1.55 3.22
N ALA A 49 -3.75 0.84 2.54
CA ALA A 49 -2.62 1.47 1.87
C ALA A 49 -3.08 2.48 0.80
N GLY A 50 -4.18 2.21 0.10
CA GLY A 50 -4.78 3.13 -0.87
C GLY A 50 -5.28 4.43 -0.22
N LEU A 51 -5.92 4.33 0.95
CA LEU A 51 -6.36 5.50 1.71
C LEU A 51 -5.17 6.38 2.14
N HIS A 52 -4.06 5.77 2.57
CA HIS A 52 -2.86 6.54 2.93
C HIS A 52 -2.18 7.20 1.73
N VAL A 53 -2.22 6.57 0.54
CA VAL A 53 -1.72 7.22 -0.68
C VAL A 53 -2.53 8.48 -0.99
N ASP A 54 -3.86 8.40 -0.87
CA ASP A 54 -4.78 9.51 -1.11
C ASP A 54 -4.55 10.66 -0.10
N GLU A 55 -4.60 10.35 1.20
CA GLU A 55 -4.40 11.35 2.27
C GLU A 55 -3.03 12.05 2.20
N LEU A 56 -1.96 11.33 1.82
CA LEU A 56 -0.63 11.93 1.69
C LEU A 56 -0.47 12.79 0.42
N ALA A 57 -1.36 12.63 -0.56
CA ALA A 57 -1.32 13.33 -1.84
C ALA A 57 -2.17 14.63 -1.88
N GLU A 58 -3.08 14.83 -0.92
CA GLU A 58 -3.86 16.07 -0.72
C GLU A 58 -3.01 17.21 -0.11
#